data_AF-A0A7Z9HXV2-F1
#
_entry.id   AF-A0A7Z9HXV2-F1
#
_cell.length_a   1.000
_cell.length_b   1.000
_cell.length_c   1.000
_cell.angle_alpha   90.00
_cell.angle_beta   90.00
_cell.angle_gamma   90.00
#
_symmetry.space_group_name_H-M   'P 1'
#
loop_
_entity.id
_entity.type
_entity.pdbx_description
1 polymer ?
#
loop_
_entity_poly.entity_id
_entity_poly.type
_entity_poly.pdbx_seq_one_letter_code
_entity_poly.pdbx_strand_id
1 'polypeptide(L)'
;MWIRKTSCLIAMMIGATSAIAAEDASPYLSEAEHTELITLLEESFDMLTGLISGVSDEQWNFKQNETRWSVGECAEHIIRSETLLLENALAAMSNPPSDNWQELTKGKTDLIRNVM
;
A
#
# COMPACT_ATOMS: atom_id res chain seq x y z
N MET A 1 -30.21 51.01 47.62
CA MET A 1 -29.06 50.33 46.97
C MET A 1 -29.63 49.17 46.15
N TRP A 2 -30.23 49.45 44.98
CA TRP A 2 -29.67 49.21 43.62
C TRP A 2 -29.25 47.74 43.39
N ILE A 3 -30.10 46.90 42.78
CA ILE A 3 -30.12 46.54 41.33
C ILE A 3 -29.08 45.46 40.92
N ARG A 4 -29.62 44.29 40.52
CA ARG A 4 -29.25 43.34 39.43
C ARG A 4 -27.77 42.86 39.39
N LYS A 5 -27.44 41.58 39.19
CA LYS A 5 -27.76 40.73 38.02
C LYS A 5 -27.37 39.27 38.29
N THR A 6 -28.19 38.37 37.76
CA THR A 6 -27.92 36.97 37.39
C THR A 6 -26.55 36.75 36.74
N SER A 7 -25.83 35.71 37.15
CA SER A 7 -24.68 35.16 36.40
C SER A 7 -24.78 33.64 36.32
N CYS A 8 -24.95 33.18 35.08
CA CYS A 8 -24.89 31.80 34.64
C CYS A 8 -23.54 31.16 35.00
N LEU A 9 -23.58 30.04 35.73
CA LEU A 9 -22.48 29.08 35.73
C LEU A 9 -22.79 28.03 34.66
N ILE A 10 -22.54 28.39 33.40
CA ILE A 10 -22.34 27.41 32.34
C ILE A 10 -20.91 26.92 32.53
N ALA A 11 -20.76 25.73 33.11
CA ALA A 11 -19.50 25.02 33.16
C ALA A 11 -19.10 24.67 31.73
N MET A 12 -18.13 25.42 31.21
CA MET A 12 -17.54 25.27 29.91
C MET A 12 -16.72 23.96 29.91
N MET A 13 -17.30 22.88 29.37
CA MET A 13 -16.54 21.69 28.99
C MET A 13 -15.62 22.08 27.84
N ILE A 14 -14.37 22.39 28.16
CA ILE A 14 -13.28 22.50 27.19
C ILE A 14 -12.96 21.07 26.76
N GLY A 15 -13.50 20.68 25.61
CA GLY A 15 -13.12 19.46 24.93
C GLY A 15 -11.63 19.52 24.60
N ALA A 16 -10.88 18.53 25.06
CA ALA A 16 -9.54 18.25 24.57
C ALA A 16 -9.68 17.81 23.11
N THR A 17 -9.61 18.76 22.17
CA THR A 17 -9.32 18.45 20.79
C THR A 17 -7.87 17.98 20.74
N SER A 18 -7.67 16.66 20.77
CA SER A 18 -6.41 16.05 20.39
C SER A 18 -6.09 16.52 18.98
N ALA A 19 -5.12 17.43 18.85
CA ALA A 19 -4.49 17.69 17.58
C ALA A 19 -3.85 16.37 17.15
N ILE A 20 -4.42 15.73 16.12
CA ILE A 20 -3.71 14.70 15.38
C ILE A 20 -2.52 15.44 14.79
N ALA A 21 -1.34 15.23 15.37
CA ALA A 21 -0.11 15.75 14.82
C ALA A 21 0.00 15.17 13.42
N ALA A 22 -0.03 16.03 12.40
CA ALA A 22 0.38 15.64 11.07
C ALA A 22 1.84 15.23 11.21
N GLU A 23 2.10 13.94 11.02
CA GLU A 23 3.44 13.41 10.93
C GLU A 23 4.13 14.16 9.77
N ASP A 24 5.21 14.88 10.07
CA ASP A 24 6.08 15.46 9.04
C ASP A 24 6.57 14.27 8.20
N ALA A 25 5.94 14.08 7.03
CA ALA A 25 6.22 12.94 6.18
C ALA A 25 7.65 13.05 5.66
N SER A 26 8.56 12.33 6.30
CA SER A 26 9.93 12.14 5.83
C SER A 26 9.90 11.66 4.37
N PRO A 27 10.73 12.23 3.47
CA PRO A 27 10.86 11.73 2.10
C PRO A 27 11.59 10.39 2.04
N TYR A 28 12.06 9.89 3.18
CA TYR A 28 12.73 8.61 3.32
C TYR A 28 11.81 7.57 3.94
N LEU A 29 11.92 6.35 3.44
CA LEU A 29 11.29 5.16 4.00
C LEU A 29 11.79 4.92 5.42
N SER A 30 10.87 4.72 6.36
CA SER A 30 11.21 4.27 7.71
C SER A 30 11.66 2.80 7.72
N GLU A 31 12.37 2.39 8.76
CA GLU A 31 12.75 0.98 8.96
C GLU A 31 11.54 0.03 9.02
N ALA A 32 10.43 0.51 9.60
CA ALA A 32 9.19 -0.25 9.68
C ALA A 32 8.57 -0.46 8.29
N GLU A 33 8.47 0.61 7.49
CA GLU A 33 7.97 0.52 6.11
C GLU A 33 8.90 -0.31 5.22
N HIS A 34 10.22 -0.21 5.41
CA HIS A 34 11.18 -1.05 4.70
C HIS A 34 10.97 -2.53 5.01
N THR A 35 10.84 -2.88 6.29
CA THR A 35 10.59 -4.26 6.71
C THR A 35 9.26 -4.76 6.15
N GLU A 36 8.20 -3.96 6.21
CA GLU A 36 6.88 -4.29 5.66
C GLU A 36 6.96 -4.59 4.15
N LEU A 37 7.64 -3.75 3.37
CA LEU A 37 7.79 -3.97 1.92
C LEU A 37 8.54 -5.26 1.59
N ILE A 38 9.60 -5.58 2.33
CA ILE A 38 10.33 -6.84 2.15
C ILE A 38 9.45 -8.04 2.48
N THR A 39 8.70 -7.98 3.59
CA THR A 39 7.76 -9.05 3.97
C THR A 39 6.70 -9.27 2.89
N LEU A 40 6.07 -8.19 2.38
CA LEU A 40 5.07 -8.31 1.32
C LEU A 40 5.65 -8.94 0.04
N LEU A 41 6.88 -8.58 -0.33
CA LEU A 41 7.57 -9.17 -1.47
C LEU A 41 7.80 -10.68 -1.27
N GLU A 42 8.36 -11.07 -0.13
CA GLU A 42 8.63 -12.48 0.21
C GLU A 42 7.35 -13.31 0.27
N GLU A 43 6.30 -12.82 0.94
CA GLU A 43 5.01 -13.51 1.06
C GLU A 43 4.34 -13.69 -0.32
N SER A 44 4.41 -12.69 -1.19
CA SER A 44 3.85 -12.79 -2.55
C SER A 44 4.60 -13.81 -3.41
N PHE A 45 5.92 -13.89 -3.26
CA PHE A 45 6.75 -14.86 -3.96
C PHE A 45 6.49 -16.28 -3.45
N ASP A 46 6.41 -16.47 -2.14
CA ASP A 46 6.10 -17.76 -1.51
C ASP A 46 4.69 -18.23 -1.89
N MET A 47 3.73 -17.31 -1.99
CA MET A 47 2.38 -17.63 -2.47
C MET A 47 2.42 -18.13 -3.92
N LEU A 48 3.08 -17.41 -4.82
CA LEU A 48 3.17 -17.82 -6.24
C LEU A 48 3.86 -19.17 -6.37
N THR A 49 5.03 -19.33 -5.75
CA THR A 49 5.80 -20.59 -5.83
C THR A 49 5.06 -21.75 -5.18
N GLY A 50 4.37 -21.52 -4.05
CA GLY A 50 3.51 -22.50 -3.42
C GLY A 50 2.34 -22.95 -4.30
N LEU A 51 1.70 -22.02 -5.02
CA LEU A 51 0.59 -22.33 -5.94
C LEU A 51 1.01 -23.17 -7.15
N ILE A 52 2.24 -22.98 -7.65
CA ILE A 52 2.75 -23.71 -8.80
C ILE A 52 3.55 -24.96 -8.44
N SER A 53 3.90 -25.12 -7.16
CA SER A 53 4.63 -26.29 -6.67
C SER A 53 3.80 -27.55 -6.83
N GLY A 54 4.35 -28.54 -7.53
CA GLY A 54 3.69 -29.83 -7.76
C GLY A 54 2.68 -29.85 -8.91
N VAL A 55 2.55 -28.76 -9.67
CA VAL A 55 1.81 -28.77 -10.94
C VAL A 55 2.56 -29.64 -11.95
N SER A 56 1.90 -30.65 -12.53
CA SER A 56 2.53 -31.52 -13.54
C SER A 56 2.71 -30.79 -14.87
N ASP A 57 3.56 -31.32 -15.75
CA ASP A 57 3.75 -30.75 -17.09
C ASP A 57 2.45 -30.69 -17.89
N GLU A 58 1.57 -31.68 -17.76
CA GLU A 58 0.27 -31.68 -18.43
C GLU A 58 -0.63 -30.56 -17.90
N GLN A 59 -0.65 -30.33 -16.58
CA GLN A 59 -1.44 -29.27 -15.96
C GLN A 59 -0.86 -27.88 -16.26
N TRP A 60 0.47 -27.76 -16.29
CA TRP A 60 1.19 -26.53 -16.62
C TRP A 60 0.82 -26.01 -18.01
N ASN A 61 0.68 -26.92 -18.96
CA ASN A 61 0.37 -26.63 -20.36
C ASN A 61 -1.12 -26.75 -20.71
N PHE A 62 -1.98 -27.16 -19.77
CA PHE A 62 -3.40 -27.35 -20.04
C PHE A 62 -4.10 -26.02 -20.34
N LYS A 63 -4.88 -25.99 -21.43
CA LYS A 63 -5.73 -24.86 -21.83
C LYS A 63 -7.17 -25.35 -21.99
N GLN A 64 -8.10 -24.69 -21.30
CA GLN A 64 -9.53 -25.03 -21.39
C GLN A 64 -10.10 -24.83 -22.80
N ASN A 65 -9.58 -23.83 -23.54
CA ASN A 65 -9.83 -23.57 -24.96
C ASN A 65 -8.75 -22.62 -25.49
N GLU A 66 -8.77 -22.34 -26.79
CA GLU A 66 -7.76 -21.53 -27.50
C GLU A 66 -7.61 -20.09 -26.97
N THR A 67 -8.64 -19.55 -26.29
CA THR A 67 -8.65 -18.17 -25.79
C THR A 67 -8.29 -18.04 -24.30
N ARG A 68 -8.11 -19.17 -23.59
CA ARG A 68 -7.75 -19.17 -22.17
C ARG A 68 -6.27 -19.40 -22.00
N TRP A 69 -5.71 -18.83 -20.94
CA TRP A 69 -4.31 -19.04 -20.59
C TRP A 69 -4.13 -20.35 -19.84
N SER A 70 -3.00 -21.01 -20.06
CA SER A 70 -2.55 -22.10 -19.19
C SER A 70 -2.04 -21.55 -17.85
N VAL A 71 -1.82 -22.44 -16.89
CA VAL A 71 -1.16 -22.07 -15.61
C VAL A 71 0.22 -21.48 -15.89
N GLY A 72 0.98 -22.10 -16.80
CA GLY A 72 2.31 -21.61 -17.18
C GLY A 72 2.31 -20.22 -17.82
N GLU A 73 1.33 -19.94 -18.70
CA GLU A 73 1.19 -18.62 -19.32
C GLU A 73 0.82 -17.54 -18.28
N CYS A 74 -0.05 -17.85 -17.32
CA CYS A 74 -0.35 -16.96 -16.21
C CYS A 74 0.89 -16.68 -15.33
N ALA A 75 1.63 -17.74 -14.97
CA ALA A 75 2.84 -17.61 -14.16
C ALA A 75 3.91 -16.78 -14.87
N GLU A 76 4.15 -17.02 -16.17
CA GLU A 76 5.06 -16.21 -16.98
C GLU A 76 4.62 -14.73 -16.98
N HIS A 77 3.34 -14.46 -17.21
CA HIS A 77 2.85 -13.08 -17.25
C HIS A 77 3.07 -12.34 -15.93
N ILE A 78 2.81 -13.00 -14.79
CA ILE A 78 3.04 -12.42 -13.46
C ILE A 78 4.52 -12.07 -13.28
N ILE A 79 5.43 -13.02 -13.50
CA ILE A 79 6.88 -12.83 -13.28
C ILE A 79 7.45 -11.74 -14.20
N ARG A 80 7.00 -11.70 -15.46
CA ARG A 80 7.43 -10.65 -16.40
C ARG A 80 6.89 -9.28 -16.03
N SER A 81 5.65 -9.20 -15.55
CA SER A 81 5.06 -7.96 -15.08
C SER A 81 5.79 -7.44 -13.85
N GLU A 82 6.17 -8.31 -12.92
CA GLU A 82 6.93 -7.94 -11.72
C GLU A 82 8.30 -7.33 -12.07
N THR A 83 9.01 -7.93 -13.01
CA THR A 83 10.28 -7.39 -13.51
C THR A 83 10.09 -5.97 -14.07
N LEU A 84 9.06 -5.77 -14.90
CA LEU A 84 8.75 -4.47 -15.48
C LEU A 84 8.36 -3.42 -14.42
N LEU A 85 7.58 -3.81 -13.40
CA LEU A 85 7.18 -2.92 -12.32
C LEU A 85 8.39 -2.46 -11.49
N LEU A 86 9.31 -3.38 -11.17
CA LEU A 86 10.55 -3.06 -10.46
C LEU A 86 11.44 -2.12 -11.29
N GLU A 87 11.61 -2.39 -12.59
CA GLU A 87 12.35 -1.51 -13.50
C GLU A 87 11.77 -0.09 -13.51
N ASN A 88 10.44 0.03 -13.55
CA ASN A 88 9.76 1.33 -13.48
C ASN A 88 9.99 2.05 -12.15
N ALA A 89 9.98 1.32 -11.02
CA ALA A 89 10.26 1.90 -9.71
C ALA A 89 11.71 2.41 -9.62
N LEU A 90 12.67 1.62 -10.08
CA LEU A 90 14.09 2.02 -10.15
C LEU A 90 14.30 3.25 -11.05
N ALA A 91 13.64 3.27 -12.21
CA ALA A 91 13.66 4.42 -13.11
C ALA A 91 13.05 5.67 -12.46
N ALA A 92 11.94 5.53 -11.72
CA ALA A 92 11.30 6.63 -11.00
C ALA A 92 12.23 7.21 -9.92
N MET A 93 12.91 6.36 -9.14
CA MET A 93 13.87 6.78 -8.10
C MET A 93 15.11 7.49 -8.66
N SER A 94 15.41 7.33 -9.95
CA SER A 94 16.51 8.01 -10.61
C SER A 94 16.18 9.47 -11.00
N ASN A 95 14.92 9.87 -10.93
CA ASN A 95 14.48 11.25 -11.19
C ASN A 95 14.59 12.12 -9.92
N PRO A 96 14.65 13.46 -10.07
CA PRO A 96 14.53 14.36 -8.93
C PRO A 96 13.25 14.08 -8.12
N PRO A 97 13.27 14.24 -6.79
CA PRO A 97 12.07 14.13 -5.97
C PRO A 97 10.96 15.06 -6.47
N SER A 98 9.72 14.57 -6.45
CA SER A 98 8.56 15.40 -6.79
C SER A 98 8.18 16.30 -5.61
N ASP A 99 7.86 17.56 -5.91
CA ASP A 99 7.53 18.59 -4.91
C ASP A 99 6.21 18.30 -4.16
N ASN A 100 5.29 17.54 -4.75
CA ASN A 100 3.94 17.31 -4.22
C ASN A 100 3.51 15.83 -4.22
N TRP A 101 4.47 14.89 -4.27
CA TRP A 101 4.20 13.45 -4.34
C TRP A 101 3.29 12.95 -3.22
N GLN A 102 3.56 13.36 -1.99
CA GLN A 102 2.81 12.95 -0.80
C GLN A 102 1.34 13.38 -0.88
N GLU A 103 1.07 14.56 -1.44
CA GLU A 103 -0.30 15.03 -1.65
C GLU A 103 -1.00 14.25 -2.76
N LEU A 104 -0.32 14.05 -3.90
CA LEU A 104 -0.85 13.33 -5.06
C LEU A 104 -1.07 11.82 -4.82
N THR A 105 -0.43 11.26 -3.80
CA THR A 105 -0.52 9.84 -3.46
C THR A 105 -1.20 9.55 -2.13
N LYS A 106 -1.74 10.59 -1.49
CA LYS A 106 -2.44 10.46 -0.21
C LYS A 106 -3.49 9.35 -0.25
N GLY A 107 -3.40 8.42 0.70
CA GLY A 107 -4.33 7.29 0.86
C GLY A 107 -4.08 6.11 -0.09
N LYS A 108 -3.16 6.20 -1.06
CA LYS A 108 -2.84 5.07 -1.94
C LYS A 108 -2.17 3.92 -1.18
N THR A 109 -1.33 4.21 -0.19
CA THR A 109 -0.70 3.18 0.64
C THR A 109 -1.74 2.36 1.39
N ASP A 110 -2.72 3.01 2.02
CA ASP A 110 -3.79 2.32 2.74
C ASP A 110 -4.68 1.50 1.80
N LEU A 111 -4.93 2.01 0.58
CA LEU A 111 -5.65 1.25 -0.43
C LEU A 111 -4.91 -0.04 -0.80
N ILE A 112 -3.59 0.04 -1.03
CA ILE A 112 -2.76 -1.11 -1.39
C ILE A 112 -2.75 -2.16 -0.28
N ARG A 113 -2.58 -1.74 0.98
CA ARG A 113 -2.63 -2.64 2.15
C ARG A 113 -3.96 -3.38 2.33
N ASN A 114 -5.06 -2.85 1.80
CA ASN A 114 -6.36 -3.49 1.90
C ASN A 114 -6.65 -4.49 0.76
N VAL A 115 -5.85 -4.48 -0.30
CA VAL A 115 -6.04 -5.38 -1.47
C VAL A 115 -4.99 -6.48 -1.57
N MET A 116 -3.86 -6.32 -0.88
CA MET A 116 -2.88 -7.38 -0.64
C MET A 116 -3.34 -8.26 0.52
#